data_AF-C6L856-F1
#
_entry.id   AF-C6L856-F1
#
_cell.length_a   1.000
_cell.length_b   1.000
_cell.length_c   1.000
_cell.angle_alpha   90.00
_cell.angle_beta   90.00
_cell.angle_gamma   90.00
#
_symmetry.space_group_name_H-M   'P 1'
#
loop_
_entity.id
_entity.type
_entity.pdbx_description
1 polymer ?
#
loop_
_entity_poly.entity_id
_entity_poly.type
_entity_poly.pdbx_seq_one_letter_code
_entity_poly.pdbx_strand_id
1 'polypeptide(L)'
;WSYLLLIPMITIITVPFLMKLLKKEVRIKGHFDIKGIILMSVGIVFFMLLTTSYSISFLIVSVLSFLIFVKHIRKVTDPFVDPGLGKNIPFMIGVLCGGIIFGTVAGFVSMVPYMMKDVHQLSTAEIG
;
A
#
# COMPACT_ATOMS: atom_id res chain seq x y z
N TRP A 1 23.25 3.00 -8.79
CA TRP A 1 21.98 2.26 -8.99
C TRP A 1 22.13 0.77 -9.26
N SER A 2 22.96 0.33 -10.23
CA SER A 2 23.03 -1.10 -10.61
C SER A 2 23.30 -2.09 -9.45
N TYR A 3 24.11 -1.69 -8.46
CA TYR A 3 24.46 -2.55 -7.32
C TYR A 3 23.47 -2.48 -6.14
N LEU A 4 22.58 -1.48 -6.08
CA LEU A 4 21.57 -1.37 -5.02
C LEU A 4 20.57 -2.54 -5.07
N LEU A 5 20.35 -3.11 -6.26
CA LEU A 5 19.48 -4.26 -6.47
C LEU A 5 20.06 -5.58 -5.96
N LEU A 6 21.36 -5.61 -5.60
CA LEU A 6 21.97 -6.80 -4.99
C LEU A 6 21.49 -7.01 -3.55
N ILE A 7 21.14 -5.94 -2.83
CA ILE A 7 20.66 -6.05 -1.44
C ILE A 7 19.32 -6.81 -1.38
N PRO A 8 18.30 -6.48 -2.20
CA PRO A 8 17.08 -7.29 -2.32
C PRO A 8 17.33 -8.74 -2.76
N MET A 9 18.33 -9.02 -3.58
CA MET A 9 18.60 -10.40 -4.02
C MET A 9 18.92 -11.35 -2.85
N ILE A 10 19.43 -10.84 -1.73
CA ILE A 10 19.67 -11.61 -0.51
C ILE A 10 18.36 -12.19 0.06
N THR A 11 17.21 -11.54 -0.18
CA THR A 11 15.91 -12.07 0.27
C THR A 11 15.50 -13.33 -0.46
N ILE A 12 16.11 -13.68 -1.61
CA ILE A 12 15.86 -14.97 -2.28
C ILE A 12 16.29 -16.14 -1.38
N ILE A 13 17.32 -15.94 -0.57
CA ILE A 13 17.82 -16.95 0.38
C ILE A 13 16.77 -17.26 1.46
N THR A 14 15.88 -16.31 1.79
CA THR A 14 14.85 -16.53 2.80
C THR A 14 13.64 -17.31 2.28
N VAL A 15 13.43 -17.36 0.95
CA VAL A 15 12.32 -18.10 0.30
C VAL A 15 12.25 -19.58 0.73
N PRO A 16 13.32 -20.40 0.64
CA PRO A 16 13.26 -21.80 1.05
C PRO A 16 12.99 -21.97 2.55
N PHE A 17 13.45 -21.04 3.39
CA PHE A 17 13.16 -21.04 4.83
C PHE A 17 11.68 -20.74 5.08
N LEU A 18 11.12 -19.73 4.40
CA LEU A 18 9.72 -19.38 4.49
C LEU A 18 8.82 -20.53 4.02
N MET A 19 9.17 -21.22 2.92
CA MET A 19 8.44 -22.39 2.43
C MET A 19 8.43 -23.56 3.42
N LYS A 20 9.48 -23.72 4.23
CA LYS A 20 9.52 -24.74 5.30
C LYS A 20 8.72 -24.33 6.53
N LEU A 21 8.71 -23.04 6.86
CA LEU A 21 8.02 -22.50 8.03
C LEU A 21 6.51 -22.40 7.82
N LEU A 22 6.09 -22.04 6.60
CA LEU A 22 4.70 -22.02 6.18
C LEU A 22 4.18 -23.46 6.11
N LYS A 23 3.44 -23.87 7.15
CA LYS A 23 2.68 -25.13 7.14
C LYS A 23 1.78 -25.13 5.90
N LYS A 24 1.64 -26.28 5.23
CA LYS A 24 0.70 -26.43 4.09
C LYS A 24 -0.68 -25.96 4.53
N GLU A 25 -1.06 -24.77 4.10
CA GLU A 25 -2.40 -24.25 4.35
C GLU A 25 -3.40 -25.16 3.65
N VAL A 26 -4.36 -25.67 4.41
CA VAL A 26 -5.51 -26.36 3.82
C VAL A 26 -6.22 -25.30 2.99
N ARG A 27 -6.25 -25.47 1.66
CA ARG A 27 -7.02 -24.59 0.78
C ARG A 27 -8.49 -24.70 1.16
N ILE A 28 -8.95 -23.83 2.06
CA ILE A 28 -10.37 -23.63 2.31
C ILE A 28 -10.90 -22.97 1.04
N LYS A 29 -11.91 -23.58 0.40
CA LYS A 29 -12.63 -22.97 -0.73
C LYS A 29 -13.42 -21.76 -0.21
N GLY A 30 -12.73 -20.68 0.13
CA GLY A 30 -13.35 -19.40 0.44
C GLY A 30 -13.87 -18.77 -0.84
N HIS A 31 -15.03 -18.13 -0.77
CA HIS A 31 -15.54 -17.30 -1.86
C HIS A 31 -14.64 -16.06 -1.98
N PHE A 32 -14.28 -15.68 -3.20
CA PHE A 32 -13.42 -14.51 -3.43
C PHE A 32 -14.29 -13.25 -3.56
N ASP A 33 -14.11 -12.27 -2.67
CA ASP A 33 -14.88 -11.02 -2.66
C ASP A 33 -14.42 -10.02 -3.74
N ILE A 34 -14.75 -10.33 -5.00
CA ILE A 34 -14.43 -9.49 -6.17
C ILE A 34 -15.02 -8.08 -6.01
N LYS A 35 -16.24 -7.97 -5.45
CA LYS A 35 -16.90 -6.67 -5.27
C LYS A 35 -16.13 -5.79 -4.29
N GLY A 36 -15.70 -6.34 -3.15
CA GLY A 36 -14.86 -5.65 -2.18
C GLY A 36 -13.54 -5.20 -2.79
N ILE A 37 -12.90 -6.05 -3.59
CA ILE A 37 -11.66 -5.73 -4.29
C ILE A 37 -11.84 -4.55 -5.24
N ILE A 38 -12.83 -4.62 -6.15
CA ILE A 38 -13.10 -3.54 -7.11
C ILE A 38 -13.35 -2.23 -6.37
N LEU A 39 -14.15 -2.27 -5.30
CA LEU A 39 -14.53 -1.06 -4.59
C LEU A 39 -13.36 -0.43 -3.82
N MET A 40 -12.50 -1.25 -3.22
CA MET A 40 -11.23 -0.81 -2.63
C MET A 40 -10.30 -0.22 -3.69
N SER A 41 -10.11 -0.91 -4.81
CA SER A 41 -9.24 -0.47 -5.92
C SER A 41 -9.72 0.86 -6.50
N VAL A 42 -11.01 1.02 -6.76
CA VAL A 42 -11.60 2.28 -7.23
C VAL A 42 -11.34 3.40 -6.21
N GLY A 43 -11.56 3.16 -4.92
CA GLY A 43 -11.25 4.14 -3.87
C GLY A 43 -9.80 4.61 -3.92
N ILE A 44 -8.84 3.67 -3.99
CA ILE A 44 -7.40 3.97 -4.05
C ILE A 44 -7.04 4.74 -5.32
N VAL A 45 -7.54 4.31 -6.48
CA VAL A 45 -7.24 4.96 -7.77
C VAL A 45 -7.77 6.39 -7.80
N PHE A 46 -9.00 6.62 -7.35
CA PHE A 46 -9.56 7.97 -7.33
C PHE A 46 -8.87 8.87 -6.29
N PHE A 47 -8.45 8.33 -5.15
CA PHE A 47 -7.61 9.06 -4.21
C PHE A 47 -6.26 9.46 -4.83
N MET A 48 -5.64 8.57 -5.60
CA MET A 48 -4.40 8.86 -6.34
C MET A 48 -4.64 9.89 -7.46
N LEU A 49 -5.78 9.86 -8.14
CA LEU A 49 -6.12 10.86 -9.16
C LEU A 49 -6.29 12.26 -8.56
N LEU A 50 -6.78 12.37 -7.31
CA LEU A 50 -6.80 13.63 -6.58
C LEU A 50 -5.38 14.21 -6.41
N THR A 51 -4.38 13.41 -6.05
CA THR A 51 -3.01 13.94 -5.84
C THR A 51 -2.33 14.37 -7.13
N THR A 52 -2.81 13.88 -8.28
CA THR A 52 -2.28 14.26 -9.59
C THR A 52 -3.02 15.44 -10.21
N SER A 53 -4.36 15.43 -10.16
CA SER A 53 -5.21 16.40 -10.86
C SER A 53 -5.80 17.49 -9.96
N TYR A 54 -5.65 17.35 -8.63
CA TYR A 54 -6.19 18.27 -7.60
C TYR A 54 -7.69 18.57 -7.69
N SER A 55 -8.46 17.76 -8.42
CA SER A 55 -9.90 17.91 -8.54
C SER A 55 -10.64 17.27 -7.37
N ILE A 56 -11.43 18.08 -6.67
CA ILE A 56 -12.23 17.63 -5.52
C ILE A 56 -13.26 16.55 -5.89
N SER A 57 -13.71 16.50 -7.14
CA SER A 57 -14.63 15.47 -7.62
C SER A 57 -14.05 14.06 -7.43
N PHE A 58 -12.74 13.88 -7.62
CA PHE A 58 -12.09 12.59 -7.40
C PHE A 58 -12.06 12.20 -5.92
N LEU A 59 -11.90 13.17 -5.02
CA LEU A 59 -12.00 12.92 -3.58
C LEU A 59 -13.40 12.40 -3.20
N ILE A 60 -14.45 13.01 -3.75
CA ILE A 60 -15.84 12.60 -3.49
C ILE A 60 -16.05 11.14 -3.89
N VAL A 61 -15.65 10.77 -5.12
CA VAL A 61 -15.78 9.38 -5.59
C VAL A 61 -14.99 8.42 -4.70
N SER A 62 -13.73 8.76 -4.36
CA SER A 62 -12.90 7.95 -3.46
C SER A 62 -13.56 7.72 -2.10
N VAL A 63 -14.03 8.78 -1.44
CA VAL A 63 -14.68 8.70 -0.13
C VAL A 63 -15.95 7.86 -0.22
N LEU A 64 -16.80 8.07 -1.23
CA LEU A 64 -18.00 7.26 -1.44
C LEU A 64 -17.66 5.77 -1.64
N SER A 65 -16.66 5.46 -2.46
CA SER A 65 -16.20 4.08 -2.67
C SER A 65 -15.74 3.44 -1.35
N PHE A 66 -14.93 4.13 -0.54
CA PHE A 66 -14.49 3.59 0.76
C PHE A 66 -15.65 3.42 1.76
N LEU A 67 -16.62 4.34 1.81
CA LEU A 67 -17.79 4.19 2.66
C LEU A 67 -18.64 2.97 2.27
N ILE A 68 -18.86 2.77 0.97
CA ILE A 68 -19.57 1.60 0.45
C ILE A 68 -18.76 0.34 0.75
N PHE A 69 -17.42 0.39 0.63
CA PHE A 69 -16.52 -0.74 0.92
C PHE A 69 -16.63 -1.18 2.37
N VAL A 70 -16.52 -0.24 3.31
CA VAL A 70 -16.66 -0.51 4.75
C VAL A 70 -18.04 -1.11 5.05
N LYS A 71 -19.11 -0.61 4.41
CA LYS A 71 -20.46 -1.16 4.56
C LYS A 71 -20.58 -2.57 3.97
N HIS A 72 -19.90 -2.86 2.86
CA HIS A 72 -19.89 -4.15 2.18
C HIS A 72 -19.16 -5.23 2.99
N ILE A 73 -17.92 -4.97 3.42
CA ILE A 73 -17.11 -5.95 4.16
C ILE A 73 -17.70 -6.32 5.53
N ARG A 74 -18.54 -5.44 6.11
CA ARG A 74 -19.26 -5.73 7.36
C ARG A 74 -20.48 -6.63 7.17
N LYS A 75 -20.95 -6.84 5.93
CA LYS A 75 -22.18 -7.58 5.62
C LYS A 75 -21.91 -8.93 4.96
N VAL A 76 -20.81 -9.06 4.22
CA VAL A 76 -20.47 -10.30 3.49
C VAL A 76 -19.85 -11.32 4.44
N THR A 77 -20.11 -12.61 4.18
CA THR A 77 -19.61 -13.74 4.99
C THR A 77 -18.10 -13.92 4.86
N ASP A 78 -17.57 -13.80 3.65
CA ASP A 78 -16.17 -13.96 3.31
C ASP A 78 -15.64 -12.66 2.68
N PRO A 79 -15.46 -11.58 3.46
CA PRO A 79 -15.05 -10.28 2.94
C PRO A 79 -13.59 -10.27 2.51
N PHE A 80 -13.24 -9.42 1.54
CA PHE A 80 -11.85 -9.25 1.09
C PHE A 80 -10.91 -8.82 2.23
N VAL A 81 -11.38 -7.91 3.09
CA VAL A 81 -10.70 -7.48 4.32
C VAL A 81 -11.59 -7.82 5.50
N ASP A 82 -11.09 -8.64 6.42
CA ASP A 82 -11.83 -9.01 7.63
C ASP A 82 -12.09 -7.76 8.50
N PRO A 83 -13.36 -7.38 8.76
CA PRO A 83 -13.69 -6.26 9.64
C PRO A 83 -13.22 -6.44 11.09
N GLY A 84 -12.90 -7.67 11.52
CA GLY A 84 -12.29 -7.99 12.81
C GLY A 84 -10.88 -7.40 12.96
N LEU A 85 -10.12 -7.31 11.87
CA LEU A 85 -8.80 -6.66 11.86
C LEU A 85 -8.90 -5.18 12.25
N GLY A 86 -9.96 -4.50 11.79
CA GLY A 86 -10.23 -3.10 12.13
C GLY A 86 -10.53 -2.85 13.62
N LYS A 87 -10.95 -3.89 14.35
CA LYS A 87 -11.18 -3.83 15.80
C LYS A 87 -9.93 -4.19 16.61
N ASN A 88 -8.94 -4.80 15.99
CA ASN A 88 -7.69 -5.18 16.63
C ASN A 88 -6.77 -3.95 16.71
N ILE A 89 -6.71 -3.31 17.88
CA ILE A 89 -5.96 -2.06 18.09
C ILE A 89 -4.46 -2.24 17.77
N PRO A 90 -3.74 -3.25 18.29
CA PRO A 90 -2.34 -3.48 17.92
C PRO A 90 -2.12 -3.61 16.41
N PHE A 91 -3.01 -4.33 15.72
CA PHE A 91 -2.94 -4.46 14.26
C PHE A 91 -3.12 -3.11 13.57
N MET A 92 -4.14 -2.34 13.96
CA MET A 92 -4.43 -1.03 13.37
C MET A 92 -3.30 -0.02 13.61
N ILE A 93 -2.71 -0.02 14.81
CA ILE A 93 -1.51 0.77 15.11
C ILE A 93 -0.37 0.34 14.19
N GLY A 94 -0.13 -0.96 14.03
CA GLY A 94 0.88 -1.50 13.12
C GLY A 94 0.69 -1.04 11.68
N VAL A 95 -0.54 -1.07 11.16
CA VAL A 95 -0.88 -0.58 9.82
C VAL A 95 -0.61 0.92 9.68
N LEU A 96 -1.03 1.73 10.66
CA LEU A 96 -0.80 3.17 10.64
C LEU A 96 0.68 3.52 10.73
N CYS A 97 1.42 2.93 11.67
CA CYS A 97 2.86 3.08 11.81
C CYS A 97 3.58 2.68 10.52
N GLY A 98 3.24 1.51 9.96
CA GLY A 98 3.80 1.02 8.70
C GLY A 98 3.53 2.00 7.55
N GLY A 99 2.31 2.51 7.43
CA GLY A 99 1.93 3.50 6.44
C GLY A 99 2.71 4.81 6.56
N ILE A 100 2.85 5.35 7.78
CA ILE A 100 3.61 6.58 8.04
C ILE A 100 5.09 6.39 7.72
N ILE A 101 5.69 5.29 8.19
CA ILE A 101 7.11 4.99 7.94
C ILE A 101 7.36 4.85 6.44
N PHE A 102 6.55 4.04 5.76
CA PHE A 102 6.68 3.82 4.32
C PHE A 102 6.48 5.11 3.52
N GLY A 103 5.44 5.89 3.87
CA GLY A 103 5.17 7.18 3.25
C GLY A 103 6.30 8.19 3.46
N THR A 104 6.89 8.22 4.65
CA THR A 104 8.03 9.10 4.97
C THR A 104 9.26 8.72 4.15
N VAL A 105 9.59 7.42 4.05
CA VAL A 105 10.72 6.93 3.26
C VAL A 105 10.51 7.24 1.78
N ALA A 106 9.34 6.94 1.23
CA ALA A 106 9.01 7.23 -0.17
C ALA A 106 9.06 8.75 -0.45
N GLY A 107 8.54 9.57 0.47
CA GLY A 107 8.61 11.02 0.40
C GLY A 107 10.04 11.54 0.41
N PHE A 108 10.90 11.01 1.29
CA PHE A 108 12.31 11.40 1.37
C PHE A 108 13.05 11.06 0.07
N VAL A 109 12.90 9.82 -0.44
CA VAL A 109 13.52 9.40 -1.71
C VAL A 109 13.08 10.29 -2.87
N SER A 110 11.82 10.74 -2.88
CA SER A 110 11.29 11.62 -3.91
C SER A 110 11.75 13.08 -3.76
N MET A 111 11.87 13.58 -2.53
CA MET A 111 12.13 14.99 -2.24
C MET A 111 13.63 15.35 -2.28
N VAL A 112 14.51 14.42 -1.95
CA VAL A 112 15.97 14.65 -1.92
C VAL A 112 16.52 15.19 -3.26
N PRO A 113 16.18 14.62 -4.44
CA PRO A 113 16.62 15.18 -5.72
C PRO A 113 16.16 16.61 -5.96
N TYR A 114 14.92 16.95 -5.57
CA TYR A 114 14.40 18.31 -5.69
C TYR A 114 15.17 19.30 -4.79
N MET A 115 15.47 18.91 -3.55
CA MET A 115 16.27 19.75 -2.64
C MET A 115 17.71 19.93 -3.15
N MET A 116 18.34 18.86 -3.64
CA MET A 116 19.69 18.93 -4.22
C MET A 116 19.75 19.88 -5.41
N LYS A 117 18.73 19.87 -6.25
CA LYS A 117 18.61 20.79 -7.38
C LYS A 117 18.32 22.23 -6.94
N ASP A 118 17.23 22.45 -6.19
CA ASP A 118 16.69 23.79 -6.00
C ASP A 118 17.35 24.54 -4.83
N VAL A 119 17.85 23.82 -3.82
CA VAL A 119 18.52 24.41 -2.65
C VAL A 119 20.04 24.36 -2.79
N HIS A 120 20.59 23.22 -3.24
CA HIS A 120 22.03 23.04 -3.38
C HIS A 120 22.57 23.35 -4.78
N GLN A 121 21.70 23.72 -5.73
CA GLN A 121 22.06 24.12 -7.10
C GLN A 121 22.90 23.08 -7.85
N LEU A 122 22.77 21.80 -7.47
CA LEU A 122 23.45 20.70 -8.14
C LEU A 122 22.81 20.46 -9.51
N SER A 123 23.65 20.22 -10.51
CA SER A 123 23.18 19.87 -11.84
C SER A 123 22.54 18.47 -11.85
N THR A 124 21.70 18.19 -12.84
CA THR A 124 21.09 16.86 -12.98
C THR A 124 22.13 15.74 -13.12
N ALA A 125 23.29 16.04 -13.71
CA ALA A 125 24.39 15.08 -13.83
C ALA A 125 25.07 14.75 -12.48
N GLU A 126 25.03 15.67 -11.51
CA GLU A 126 25.59 15.48 -10.17
C GLU A 126 24.62 14.77 -9.22
N ILE A 127 23.31 14.94 -9.44
CA ILE A 127 22.24 14.28 -8.67
C ILE A 127 22.14 12.79 -9.04
N GLY A 128 22.42 12.45 -10.31
CA GLY A 128 22.46 11.08 -10.82
C GLY A 128 21.48 10.81 -11.95
#